data_AF-A0A533BBV8-F1
#
_entry.id   AF-A0A533BBV8-F1
#
_cell.length_a   1.000
_cell.length_b   1.000
_cell.length_c   1.000
_cell.angle_alpha   90.00
_cell.angle_beta   90.00
_cell.angle_gamma   90.00
#
_symmetry.space_group_name_H-M   'P 1'
#
loop_
_entity.id
_entity.type
_entity.pdbx_description
1 polymer ?
#
loop_
_entity_poly.entity_id
_entity_poly.type
_entity_poly.pdbx_seq_one_letter_code
_entity_poly.pdbx_strand_id
1 'polypeptide(L)'
;MLLLLLYILGMRVVFRQESMKRRKREQELVVEGQMAVEPTQPSKREGLRRASIGFAAATLGLLVAAPFLAGSANAIAEQSGISTTFIGTSLVGITTSLPELVTAIAAVRLGAFDLAVGNLFGSNAFNMAAFFFVDVAFRGGPLFNAISDAHAMTALWSILLMSIGLMGIIYRVEKRYLLIEPDSFLIILGYCIGLWLLFQ
;
A
#
# COMPACT_ATOMS: atom_id res chain seq x y z
N MET A 1 -13.14 16.03 1.45
CA MET A 1 -13.79 16.08 0.11
C MET A 1 -12.80 16.07 -1.06
N LEU A 2 -11.80 16.97 -1.10
CA LEU A 2 -10.79 17.03 -2.18
C LEU A 2 -10.04 15.71 -2.41
N LEU A 3 -9.55 15.07 -1.33
CA LEU A 3 -8.81 13.80 -1.40
C LEU A 3 -9.63 12.67 -2.04
N LEU A 4 -10.93 12.58 -1.72
CA LEU A 4 -11.83 11.60 -2.31
C LEU A 4 -12.04 11.84 -3.81
N LEU A 5 -12.21 13.11 -4.21
CA LEU A 5 -12.35 13.47 -5.63
C LEU A 5 -11.07 13.14 -6.42
N LEU A 6 -9.90 13.47 -5.86
CA LEU A 6 -8.61 13.13 -6.45
C LEU A 6 -8.42 11.61 -6.57
N TYR A 7 -8.79 10.85 -5.55
CA TYR A 7 -8.75 9.38 -5.57
C TYR A 7 -9.64 8.81 -6.68
N ILE A 8 -10.90 9.24 -6.76
CA ILE A 8 -11.85 8.78 -7.78
C ILE A 8 -11.38 9.17 -9.19
N LEU A 9 -10.89 10.40 -9.37
CA LEU A 9 -10.36 10.88 -10.64
C LEU A 9 -9.13 10.07 -11.06
N GLY A 10 -8.18 9.89 -10.14
CA GLY A 10 -6.96 9.10 -10.36
C GLY A 10 -7.29 7.67 -10.75
N MET A 11 -8.18 7.00 -10.01
CA MET A 11 -8.63 5.65 -10.32
C MET A 11 -9.31 5.58 -11.70
N ARG A 12 -10.16 6.54 -12.05
CA ARG A 12 -10.78 6.59 -13.39
C ARG A 12 -9.76 6.78 -14.51
N VAL A 13 -8.73 7.61 -14.30
CA VAL A 13 -7.67 7.82 -15.30
C VAL A 13 -6.85 6.54 -15.49
N VAL A 14 -6.40 5.91 -14.40
CA VAL A 14 -5.66 4.64 -14.46
C VAL A 14 -6.48 3.56 -15.15
N PHE A 15 -7.75 3.39 -14.75
CA PHE A 15 -8.63 2.39 -15.35
C PHE A 15 -8.86 2.64 -16.85
N ARG A 16 -9.01 3.90 -17.28
CA ARG A 16 -9.07 4.24 -18.72
C ARG A 16 -7.77 3.91 -19.44
N GLN A 17 -6.61 4.14 -18.83
CA GLN A 17 -5.33 3.84 -19.48
C GLN A 17 -5.07 2.33 -19.56
N GLU A 18 -5.33 1.57 -18.51
CA GLU A 18 -5.17 0.11 -18.50
C GLU A 18 -6.14 -0.58 -19.46
N SER A 19 -7.42 -0.19 -19.45
CA SER A 19 -8.41 -0.76 -20.37
C SER A 19 -8.06 -0.49 -21.83
N MET A 20 -7.48 0.67 -22.14
CA MET A 20 -7.00 0.99 -23.49
C MET A 20 -5.74 0.21 -23.87
N LYS A 21 -4.77 0.05 -22.96
CA LYS A 21 -3.57 -0.78 -23.19
C LYS A 21 -3.94 -2.25 -23.40
N ARG A 22 -4.84 -2.80 -22.57
CA ARG A 22 -5.30 -4.19 -22.66
C ARG A 22 -6.01 -4.45 -23.98
N ARG A 23 -6.90 -3.55 -24.40
CA ARG A 23 -7.57 -3.60 -25.71
C ARG A 23 -6.61 -3.54 -26.89
N LYS A 24 -5.59 -2.67 -26.83
CA LYS A 24 -4.55 -2.61 -27.88
C LYS A 24 -3.76 -3.91 -27.99
N ARG A 25 -3.35 -4.48 -26.85
CA ARG A 25 -2.61 -5.75 -26.80
C ARG A 25 -3.45 -6.92 -27.32
N GLU A 26 -4.73 -6.96 -26.96
CA GLU A 26 -5.69 -7.94 -27.50
C GLU A 26 -5.86 -7.77 -29.02
N GLN A 27 -5.96 -6.53 -29.53
CA GLN A 27 -6.03 -6.26 -30.97
C GLN A 27 -4.74 -6.64 -31.70
N GLU A 28 -3.56 -6.34 -31.16
CA GLU A 28 -2.27 -6.74 -31.73
C GLU A 28 -2.16 -8.27 -31.85
N LEU A 29 -2.53 -9.01 -30.81
CA LEU A 29 -2.53 -10.48 -30.82
C LEU A 29 -3.55 -11.09 -31.80
N VAL A 30 -4.68 -10.41 -32.03
CA VAL A 30 -5.69 -10.79 -33.04
C VAL A 30 -5.16 -10.51 -34.45
N VAL A 31 -4.50 -9.37 -34.66
CA VAL A 31 -3.91 -8.96 -35.95
C VAL A 31 -2.71 -9.83 -36.33
N GLU A 32 -1.90 -10.27 -35.36
CA GLU A 32 -0.79 -11.21 -35.57
C GLU A 32 -1.23 -12.68 -35.76
N GLY A 33 -2.53 -12.97 -35.74
CA GLY A 33 -3.07 -14.30 -36.06
C GLY A 33 -2.75 -15.39 -35.02
N GLN A 34 -2.31 -15.02 -33.81
CA GLN A 34 -1.85 -15.98 -32.79
C GLN A 34 -2.97 -16.53 -31.88
N MET A 35 -4.26 -16.30 -32.20
CA MET A 35 -5.36 -16.91 -31.45
C MET A 35 -5.64 -18.34 -31.93
N ALA A 36 -4.83 -19.29 -31.49
CA ALA A 36 -5.15 -20.70 -31.58
C ALA A 36 -4.62 -21.49 -30.38
N VAL A 37 -5.19 -21.25 -29.19
CA VAL A 37 -5.48 -22.32 -28.20
C VAL A 37 -6.66 -21.82 -27.36
N GLU A 38 -7.83 -22.43 -27.53
CA GLU A 38 -8.93 -22.28 -26.57
C GLU A 38 -8.53 -23.07 -25.32
N PRO A 39 -8.26 -22.43 -24.16
CA PRO A 39 -7.86 -23.18 -22.99
C PRO A 39 -9.09 -23.94 -22.50
N THR A 40 -9.01 -25.28 -22.49
CA THR A 40 -9.97 -26.17 -21.82
C THR A 40 -10.29 -25.60 -20.46
N GLN A 41 -11.50 -25.03 -20.31
CA GLN A 41 -11.92 -24.35 -19.09
C GLN A 41 -12.18 -25.41 -18.02
N PRO A 42 -11.35 -25.54 -16.96
CA PRO A 42 -11.78 -26.28 -15.78
C PRO A 42 -13.01 -25.56 -15.20
N SER A 43 -13.98 -26.32 -14.67
CA SER A 43 -15.23 -25.84 -14.03
C SER A 43 -15.06 -24.48 -13.32
N LYS A 44 -15.37 -23.38 -14.04
CA LYS A 44 -15.10 -21.99 -13.61
C LYS A 44 -15.80 -21.62 -12.30
N ARG A 45 -16.89 -22.31 -11.96
CA ARG A 45 -17.75 -21.97 -10.82
C ARG A 45 -17.23 -22.54 -9.49
N GLU A 46 -16.65 -23.74 -9.49
CA GLU A 46 -16.11 -24.32 -8.25
C GLU A 46 -14.79 -23.69 -7.83
N GLY A 47 -13.94 -23.32 -8.80
CA GLY A 47 -12.71 -22.58 -8.54
C GLY A 47 -12.98 -21.19 -7.97
N LEU A 48 -13.96 -20.46 -8.53
CA LEU A 48 -14.30 -19.12 -8.07
C LEU A 48 -14.91 -19.13 -6.67
N ARG A 49 -15.84 -20.05 -6.39
CA ARG A 49 -16.46 -20.14 -5.06
C ARG A 49 -15.42 -20.47 -3.97
N ARG A 50 -14.51 -21.41 -4.25
CA ARG A 50 -13.40 -21.71 -3.32
C ARG A 50 -12.47 -20.53 -3.13
N ALA A 51 -12.13 -19.82 -4.20
CA ALA A 51 -11.29 -18.61 -4.13
C ALA A 51 -11.98 -17.49 -3.32
N SER A 52 -13.27 -17.24 -3.56
CA SER A 52 -14.04 -16.22 -2.82
C SER A 52 -14.17 -16.57 -1.33
N ILE A 53 -14.42 -17.84 -0.99
CA ILE A 53 -14.48 -18.29 0.40
C ILE A 53 -13.10 -18.15 1.07
N GLY A 54 -12.04 -18.59 0.40
CA GLY A 54 -10.67 -18.45 0.89
C GLY A 54 -10.27 -16.98 1.11
N PHE A 55 -10.61 -16.11 0.16
CA PHE A 55 -10.40 -14.67 0.28
C PHE A 55 -11.17 -14.09 1.47
N ALA A 56 -12.47 -14.38 1.58
CA ALA A 56 -13.29 -13.89 2.68
C ALA A 56 -12.78 -14.34 4.05
N ALA A 57 -12.37 -15.61 4.18
CA ALA A 57 -11.80 -16.15 5.41
C ALA A 57 -10.47 -15.47 5.76
N ALA A 58 -9.58 -15.26 4.78
CA ALA A 58 -8.32 -14.55 4.98
C ALA A 58 -8.53 -13.09 5.39
N THR A 59 -9.44 -12.37 4.72
CA THR A 59 -9.82 -11.00 5.07
C THR A 59 -10.39 -10.93 6.48
N LEU A 60 -11.27 -11.86 6.86
CA LEU A 60 -11.84 -11.90 8.20
C LEU A 60 -10.75 -12.13 9.25
N GLY A 61 -9.84 -13.08 9.00
CA GLY A 61 -8.68 -13.32 9.86
C GLY A 61 -7.82 -12.07 10.03
N LEU A 62 -7.60 -11.32 8.95
CA LEU A 62 -6.85 -10.07 8.98
C LEU A 62 -7.56 -8.96 9.76
N LEU A 63 -8.88 -8.81 9.57
CA LEU A 63 -9.70 -7.84 10.31
C LEU A 63 -9.69 -8.08 11.82
N VAL A 64 -9.55 -9.34 12.24
CA VAL A 64 -9.41 -9.70 13.65
C VAL A 64 -7.97 -9.51 14.13
N ALA A 65 -6.98 -9.98 13.38
CA ALA A 65 -5.58 -9.97 13.82
C ALA A 65 -4.95 -8.57 13.85
N ALA A 66 -5.28 -7.69 12.90
CA ALA A 66 -4.66 -6.38 12.80
C ALA A 66 -4.90 -5.48 14.03
N PRO A 67 -6.13 -5.39 14.60
CA PRO A 67 -6.36 -4.67 15.86
C PRO A 67 -5.57 -5.22 17.04
N PHE A 68 -5.42 -6.55 17.17
CA PHE A 68 -4.60 -7.13 18.23
C PHE A 68 -3.14 -6.76 18.08
N LEU A 69 -2.61 -6.81 16.86
CA LEU A 69 -1.23 -6.42 16.58
C LEU A 69 -1.00 -4.94 16.91
N ALA A 70 -1.94 -4.06 16.54
CA ALA A 70 -1.89 -2.63 16.86
C ALA A 70 -2.00 -2.36 18.37
N GLY A 71 -2.86 -3.10 19.07
CA GLY A 71 -2.97 -3.03 20.53
C GLY A 71 -1.71 -3.49 21.24
N SER A 72 -1.07 -4.58 20.78
CA SER A 72 0.22 -5.05 21.30
C SER A 72 1.33 -4.04 21.06
N ALA A 73 1.36 -3.38 19.90
CA ALA A 73 2.29 -2.28 19.62
C ALA A 73 2.14 -1.14 20.65
N ASN A 74 0.91 -0.72 20.94
CA ASN A 74 0.63 0.29 21.95
C ASN A 74 1.03 -0.17 23.37
N ALA A 75 0.77 -1.43 23.73
CA ALA A 75 1.17 -1.97 25.03
C ALA A 75 2.70 -2.02 25.20
N ILE A 76 3.44 -2.33 24.13
CA ILE A 76 4.91 -2.26 24.11
C ILE A 76 5.38 -0.81 24.29
N ALA A 77 4.68 0.16 23.69
CA ALA A 77 4.93 1.60 23.85
C ALA A 77 4.95 2.02 25.32
N GLU A 78 3.87 1.72 26.02
CA GLU A 78 3.64 2.17 27.40
C GLU A 78 4.67 1.55 28.34
N GLN A 79 5.03 0.28 28.12
CA GLN A 79 5.98 -0.44 28.95
C GLN A 79 7.44 -0.07 28.68
N SER A 80 7.77 0.35 27.46
CA SER A 80 9.14 0.70 27.08
C SER A 80 9.54 2.13 27.45
N GLY A 81 8.59 2.96 27.90
CA GLY A 81 8.83 4.37 28.24
C GLY A 81 9.19 5.25 27.03
N ILE A 82 8.99 4.73 25.81
CA ILE A 82 9.21 5.42 24.55
C ILE A 82 8.04 6.38 24.30
N SER A 83 8.30 7.53 23.65
CA SER A 83 7.25 8.53 23.40
C SER A 83 6.06 7.94 22.63
N THR A 84 4.86 8.35 23.00
CA THR A 84 3.62 7.94 22.32
C THR A 84 3.63 8.31 20.83
N THR A 85 4.26 9.43 20.48
CA THR A 85 4.48 9.85 19.09
C THR A 85 5.42 8.89 18.34
N PHE A 86 6.50 8.38 18.94
CA PHE A 86 7.41 7.41 18.32
C PHE A 86 6.69 6.12 17.96
N ILE A 87 5.94 5.59 18.91
CA ILE A 87 5.28 4.31 18.73
C ILE A 87 4.11 4.48 17.74
N GLY A 88 3.32 5.55 17.88
CA GLY A 88 2.22 5.86 16.96
C GLY A 88 2.67 6.08 15.52
N THR A 89 3.84 6.67 15.30
CA THR A 89 4.37 6.91 13.93
C THR A 89 5.10 5.69 13.36
N SER A 90 5.87 4.98 14.18
CA SER A 90 6.75 3.90 13.71
C SER A 90 6.08 2.53 13.83
N LEU A 91 5.70 2.14 15.04
CA LEU A 91 5.29 0.78 15.34
C LEU A 91 3.88 0.49 14.85
N VAL A 92 2.95 1.46 14.97
CA VAL A 92 1.62 1.38 14.38
C VAL A 92 1.71 1.44 12.84
N GLY A 93 2.59 2.27 12.28
CA GLY A 93 2.85 2.32 10.83
C GLY A 93 3.35 0.99 10.27
N ILE A 94 4.32 0.35 10.93
CA ILE A 94 4.81 -0.99 10.58
C ILE A 94 3.67 -2.02 10.69
N THR A 95 2.96 -2.00 11.82
CA THR A 95 1.87 -2.94 12.10
C THR A 95 0.76 -2.91 11.06
N THR A 96 0.38 -1.70 10.63
CA THR A 96 -0.67 -1.52 9.63
C THR A 96 -0.22 -1.84 8.21
N SER A 97 1.09 -1.79 7.91
CA SER A 97 1.67 -2.08 6.58
C SER A 97 2.16 -3.54 6.42
N LEU A 98 2.28 -4.28 7.53
CA LEU A 98 2.69 -5.69 7.53
C LEU A 98 1.76 -6.59 6.68
N PRO A 99 0.42 -6.48 6.77
CA PRO A 99 -0.49 -7.23 5.93
C PRO A 99 -0.25 -7.03 4.43
N GLU A 100 -0.02 -5.79 4.00
CA GLU A 100 0.26 -5.39 2.63
C GLU A 100 1.58 -6.00 2.17
N LEU A 101 2.60 -5.97 3.03
CA LEU A 101 3.89 -6.59 2.74
C LEU A 101 3.74 -8.11 2.51
N VAL A 102 3.02 -8.80 3.40
CA VAL A 102 2.80 -10.25 3.31
C VAL A 102 2.02 -10.60 2.04
N THR A 103 0.97 -9.85 1.72
CA THR A 103 0.16 -10.07 0.51
C THR A 103 0.93 -9.74 -0.77
N ALA A 104 1.77 -8.70 -0.78
CA ALA A 104 2.64 -8.38 -1.91
C ALA A 104 3.69 -9.48 -2.15
N ILE A 105 4.35 -9.98 -1.09
CA ILE A 105 5.30 -11.09 -1.19
C ILE A 105 4.61 -12.35 -1.71
N ALA A 106 3.40 -12.66 -1.21
CA ALA A 106 2.63 -13.80 -1.68
C ALA A 106 2.28 -13.67 -3.17
N ALA A 107 1.85 -12.49 -3.62
CA ALA A 107 1.55 -12.22 -5.03
C ALA A 107 2.79 -12.39 -5.92
N VAL A 108 3.95 -11.87 -5.52
CA VAL A 108 5.22 -12.07 -6.23
C VAL A 108 5.61 -13.55 -6.32
N ARG A 109 5.46 -14.30 -5.23
CA ARG A 109 5.74 -15.75 -5.21
C ARG A 109 4.83 -16.56 -6.13
N LEU A 110 3.62 -16.05 -6.40
CA LEU A 110 2.66 -16.64 -7.35
C LEU A 110 2.87 -16.14 -8.79
N GLY A 111 3.88 -15.31 -9.05
CA GLY A 111 4.12 -14.68 -10.36
C GLY A 111 3.12 -13.59 -10.73
N ALA A 112 2.27 -13.17 -9.78
CA ALA A 112 1.23 -12.15 -9.97
C ALA A 112 1.78 -10.75 -9.68
N PHE A 113 2.76 -10.30 -10.46
CA PHE A 113 3.44 -9.02 -10.26
C PHE A 113 2.49 -7.82 -10.38
N ASP A 114 1.55 -7.84 -11.31
CA ASP A 114 0.54 -6.78 -11.46
C ASP A 114 -0.32 -6.63 -10.19
N LEU A 115 -0.62 -7.75 -9.52
CA LEU A 115 -1.35 -7.76 -8.25
C LEU A 115 -0.50 -7.20 -7.11
N ALA A 116 0.80 -7.54 -7.06
CA ALA A 116 1.72 -7.00 -6.06
C ALA A 116 1.89 -5.48 -6.19
N VAL A 117 2.03 -4.98 -7.42
CA VAL A 117 2.11 -3.56 -7.74
C VAL A 117 0.79 -2.86 -7.42
N GLY A 118 -0.33 -3.46 -7.81
CA GLY A 118 -1.68 -2.96 -7.51
C GLY A 118 -1.94 -2.86 -6.01
N ASN A 119 -1.48 -3.82 -5.21
CA ASN A 119 -1.54 -3.78 -3.76
C ASN A 119 -0.71 -2.61 -3.19
N LEU A 120 0.54 -2.45 -3.64
CA LEU A 120 1.42 -1.39 -3.14
C LEU A 120 0.84 0.02 -3.38
N PHE A 121 0.41 0.32 -4.61
CA PHE A 121 -0.12 1.65 -4.94
C PHE A 121 -1.58 1.83 -4.49
N GLY A 122 -2.38 0.77 -4.61
CA GLY A 122 -3.79 0.78 -4.24
C GLY A 122 -4.00 1.01 -2.75
N SER A 123 -3.22 0.36 -1.89
CA SER A 123 -3.30 0.54 -0.43
C SER A 123 -2.88 1.94 -0.01
N ASN A 124 -1.82 2.51 -0.61
CA ASN A 124 -1.43 3.90 -0.34
C ASN A 124 -2.52 4.91 -0.77
N ALA A 125 -3.14 4.71 -1.93
CA ALA A 125 -4.23 5.55 -2.39
C ALA A 125 -5.48 5.39 -1.49
N PHE A 126 -5.78 4.17 -1.05
CA PHE A 126 -6.87 3.88 -0.11
C PHE A 126 -6.63 4.53 1.25
N ASN A 127 -5.40 4.50 1.79
CA ASN A 127 -5.05 5.16 3.05
C ASN A 127 -5.32 6.67 2.98
N MET A 128 -5.05 7.32 1.85
CA MET A 128 -5.40 8.72 1.66
C MET A 128 -6.91 8.96 1.57
N ALA A 129 -7.65 8.04 0.95
CA ALA A 129 -9.11 8.10 0.91
C ALA A 129 -9.74 7.84 2.30
N ALA A 130 -9.10 7.02 3.14
CA ALA A 130 -9.57 6.71 4.49
C ALA A 130 -9.75 7.96 5.36
N PHE A 131 -8.87 8.96 5.22
CA PHE A 131 -8.98 10.25 5.91
C PHE A 131 -10.32 10.96 5.66
N PHE A 132 -10.93 10.78 4.49
CA PHE A 132 -12.26 11.33 4.24
C PHE A 132 -13.31 10.73 5.17
N PHE A 133 -13.30 9.41 5.36
CA PHE A 133 -14.25 8.75 6.25
C PHE A 133 -14.00 9.11 7.71
N VAL A 134 -12.73 9.24 8.10
CA VAL A 134 -12.34 9.70 9.44
C VAL A 134 -12.82 11.12 9.70
N ASP A 135 -12.60 12.04 8.77
CA ASP A 135 -13.03 13.45 8.86
C ASP A 135 -14.56 13.57 8.95
N VAL A 136 -15.31 12.75 8.20
CA VAL A 136 -16.79 12.69 8.28
C VAL A 136 -17.27 12.12 9.62
N ALA A 137 -16.59 11.12 10.16
CA ALA A 137 -16.95 10.50 11.44
C ALA A 137 -16.59 11.40 12.64
N PHE A 138 -15.57 12.25 12.48
CA PHE A 138 -15.10 13.14 13.53
C PHE A 138 -16.06 14.32 13.73
N ARG A 139 -16.71 14.38 14.90
CA ARG A 139 -17.71 15.41 15.22
C ARG A 139 -17.12 16.68 15.88
N GLY A 140 -15.81 16.73 16.07
CA GLY A 140 -15.11 17.78 16.81
C GLY A 140 -14.71 19.03 16.01
N GLY A 141 -15.21 19.19 14.78
CA GLY A 141 -14.75 20.22 13.83
C GLY A 141 -13.75 19.67 12.81
N PRO A 142 -13.00 20.53 12.08
CA PRO A 142 -12.04 20.06 11.08
C PRO A 142 -10.99 19.14 11.71
N LEU A 143 -10.81 17.94 11.17
CA LEU A 143 -9.87 16.95 11.72
C LEU A 143 -8.47 17.53 11.92
N PHE A 144 -8.00 18.34 10.96
CA PHE A 144 -6.68 18.96 10.98
C PHE A 144 -6.46 19.91 12.16
N ASN A 145 -7.50 20.52 12.72
CA ASN A 145 -7.36 21.38 13.91
C ASN A 145 -7.17 20.57 15.20
N ALA A 146 -7.52 19.28 15.19
CA ALA A 146 -7.34 18.38 16.32
C ALA A 146 -5.99 17.63 16.29
N ILE A 147 -5.23 17.75 15.19
CA ILE A 147 -3.92 17.12 15.04
C ILE A 147 -2.86 18.00 15.70
N SER A 148 -2.02 17.41 16.55
CA SER A 148 -0.89 18.10 17.18
C SER A 148 0.15 18.52 16.15
N ASP A 149 0.74 19.72 16.32
CA ASP A 149 1.86 20.22 15.51
C ASP A 149 3.07 19.26 15.50
N ALA A 150 3.17 18.39 16.50
CA ALA A 150 4.18 17.33 16.55
C ALA A 150 4.14 16.39 15.32
N HIS A 151 3.00 16.27 14.64
CA HIS A 151 2.87 15.45 13.44
C HIS A 151 3.34 16.16 12.16
N ALA A 152 3.55 17.48 12.17
CA ALA A 152 4.00 18.22 10.97
C ALA A 152 5.37 17.72 10.47
N MET A 153 6.30 17.49 11.40
CA MET A 153 7.63 16.94 11.08
C MET A 153 7.53 15.52 10.53
N THR A 154 6.62 14.69 11.06
CA THR A 154 6.40 13.31 10.58
C THR A 154 5.83 13.30 9.16
N ALA A 155 4.95 14.27 8.84
CA ALA A 155 4.37 14.41 7.51
C ALA A 155 5.42 14.87 6.48
N LEU A 156 6.27 15.84 6.84
CA LEU A 156 7.36 16.32 5.98
C LEU A 156 8.34 15.19 5.63
N TRP A 157 8.76 14.40 6.62
CA TRP A 157 9.60 13.23 6.38
C TRP A 157 8.92 12.18 5.51
N SER A 158 7.64 11.92 5.73
CA SER A 158 6.86 10.99 4.91
C SER A 158 6.79 11.42 3.44
N ILE A 159 6.61 12.72 3.18
CA ILE A 159 6.61 13.29 1.83
C ILE A 159 7.99 13.15 1.17
N LEU A 160 9.07 13.43 1.90
CA LEU A 160 10.44 13.27 1.40
C LEU A 160 10.74 11.81 1.02
N LEU A 161 10.45 10.86 1.91
CA LEU A 161 10.68 9.43 1.65
C LEU A 161 9.83 8.92 0.46
N MET A 162 8.57 9.35 0.38
CA MET A 162 7.71 9.01 -0.76
C MET A 162 8.23 9.58 -2.09
N SER A 163 8.83 10.77 -2.05
CA SER A 163 9.45 11.40 -3.22
C SER A 163 10.70 10.63 -3.69
N ILE A 164 11.52 10.15 -2.75
CA ILE A 164 12.67 9.28 -3.05
C ILE A 164 12.19 7.96 -3.66
N GLY A 165 11.16 7.33 -3.08
CA GLY A 165 10.56 6.12 -3.62
C GLY A 165 10.03 6.30 -5.04
N LEU A 166 9.31 7.41 -5.30
CA LEU A 166 8.84 7.75 -6.64
C LEU A 166 10.01 7.93 -7.61
N MET A 167 11.08 8.60 -7.18
CA MET A 167 12.28 8.80 -8.00
C MET A 167 12.96 7.47 -8.34
N GLY A 168 13.06 6.53 -7.39
CA GLY A 168 13.58 5.18 -7.63
C GLY A 168 12.81 4.42 -8.71
N ILE A 169 11.47 4.50 -8.65
CA ILE A 169 10.58 3.87 -9.65
C ILE A 169 10.73 4.50 -11.04
N ILE A 170 10.87 5.84 -11.12
CA ILE A 170 11.03 6.56 -12.39
C ILE A 170 12.41 6.29 -13.00
N TYR A 171 13.47 6.31 -12.20
CA TYR A 171 14.84 6.21 -12.69
C TYR A 171 15.27 4.78 -13.03
N ARG A 172 14.52 3.74 -12.60
CA ARG A 172 14.84 2.31 -12.82
C ARG A 172 16.33 2.05 -12.74
N VAL A 173 16.90 2.21 -11.54
CA VAL A 173 18.34 1.97 -11.33
C VAL A 173 18.60 0.47 -11.46
N GLU A 174 18.86 0.00 -12.69
CA GLU A 174 19.07 -1.42 -13.02
C GLU A 174 20.37 -2.01 -12.42
N LYS A 175 21.14 -1.23 -11.66
CA LYS A 175 22.38 -1.70 -11.01
C LYS A 175 22.10 -2.19 -9.60
N ARG A 176 21.77 -3.48 -9.50
CA ARG A 176 21.64 -4.22 -8.25
C ARG A 176 23.04 -4.55 -7.71
N TYR A 177 23.40 -3.96 -6.56
CA TYR A 177 24.56 -4.41 -5.77
C TYR A 177 24.04 -5.18 -4.55
N LEU A 178 24.44 -6.45 -4.39
CA LEU A 178 24.30 -7.19 -3.11
C LEU A 178 22.86 -7.34 -2.55
N LEU A 179 21.88 -7.67 -3.40
CA LEU A 179 20.45 -7.91 -3.10
C LEU A 179 19.55 -6.68 -2.89
N ILE A 180 20.09 -5.51 -2.54
CA ILE A 180 19.30 -4.28 -2.27
C ILE A 180 19.58 -3.22 -3.33
N GLU A 181 18.54 -2.58 -3.84
CA GLU A 181 18.67 -1.46 -4.78
C GLU A 181 19.11 -0.19 -4.02
N PRO A 182 20.00 0.66 -4.56
CA PRO A 182 20.54 1.82 -3.85
C PRO A 182 19.48 2.80 -3.32
N ASP A 183 18.34 2.91 -4.01
CA ASP A 183 17.17 3.67 -3.62
C ASP A 183 16.46 3.09 -2.39
N SER A 184 16.29 1.76 -2.32
CA SER A 184 15.76 1.08 -1.14
C SER A 184 16.64 1.30 0.10
N PHE A 185 17.96 1.28 -0.09
CA PHE A 185 18.90 1.61 1.00
C PHE A 185 18.77 3.07 1.46
N LEU A 186 18.66 4.02 0.52
CA LEU A 186 18.43 5.44 0.84
C LEU A 186 17.13 5.66 1.59
N ILE A 187 16.06 4.95 1.24
CA ILE A 187 14.77 5.03 1.96
C ILE A 187 14.92 4.50 3.39
N ILE A 188 15.57 3.35 3.59
CA ILE A 188 15.79 2.79 4.92
C ILE A 188 16.63 3.73 5.77
N LEU A 189 17.74 4.24 5.23
CA LEU A 189 18.61 5.17 5.93
C LEU A 189 17.87 6.48 6.27
N GLY A 190 17.14 7.04 5.32
CA GLY A 190 16.34 8.25 5.50
C GLY A 190 15.24 8.06 6.55
N TYR A 191 14.59 6.89 6.57
CA TYR A 191 13.60 6.54 7.59
C TYR A 191 14.24 6.50 8.98
N CYS A 192 15.38 5.82 9.14
CA CYS A 192 16.11 5.78 10.42
C CYS A 192 16.57 7.16 10.90
N ILE A 193 17.06 8.01 9.98
CA ILE A 193 17.45 9.40 10.29
C ILE A 193 16.22 10.22 10.69
N GLY A 194 15.12 10.09 9.97
CA GLY A 194 13.86 10.77 10.27
C GLY A 194 13.34 10.41 11.65
N LEU A 195 13.38 9.13 12.03
CA LEU A 195 13.07 8.68 13.38
C LEU A 195 14.03 9.32 14.39
N TRP A 196 15.34 9.23 14.18
CA TRP A 196 16.29 9.80 15.13
C TRP A 196 16.09 11.31 15.36
N LEU A 197 15.83 12.09 14.30
CA LEU A 197 15.56 13.52 14.39
C LEU A 197 14.21 13.87 15.02
N LEU A 198 13.19 13.03 14.81
CA LEU A 198 11.86 13.23 15.39
C LEU A 198 11.82 12.99 16.91
N PHE A 199 12.79 12.26 17.44
CA PHE A 199 12.79 11.76 18.82
C PHE A 199 14.04 12.14 19.61
N GLN A 200 14.79 13.12 19.13
CA GLN A 200 15.79 13.86 19.90
C GLN A 200 15.13 14.99 20.68
#